data_AF-C7LT00-F1
#
_entry.id   AF-C7LT00-F1
#
_cell.length_a   1.000
_cell.length_b   1.000
_cell.length_c   1.000
_cell.angle_alpha   90.00
_cell.angle_beta   90.00
_cell.angle_gamma   90.00
#
_symmetry.space_group_name_H-M   'P 1'
#
loop_
_entity.id
_entity.type
_entity.pdbx_description
1 polymer ?
#
loop_
_entity_poly.entity_id
_entity_poly.type
_entity_poly.pdbx_seq_one_letter_code
_entity_poly.pdbx_strand_id
1 'polypeptide(L)'
;MDILSLDPSKFIDLNAMAITFLFLVGFIGGLVSGFIGSGGAFVLTPGMMSLGVPGTVAVASNMCHKFPKALVGAIKRFRYGQVDVKMGLIMAASAGIGVQIGIKIQQVILAMWGSAGSDLYVSTSFVLVLVLVGGYVMKDAIKCARCGGEEETTALAKRLQKIELWPMINFPRSGLRISLWFTLPVGFATGMLAATIAVGGFIGVPGMIYVLGVPGLMASATELVIAFAMGLGGSINWAMHGMVDIRLVLIILGGSLLGVQLGAIGTTYVKPHMIKMVMATIMLIVAVSRGLAMPTYLTKLGLMNVGPEMLDLMNKVSFASMCLALLVGSGIILGSMWIGRRTQLAEAA
;
A
#
# COMPACT_ATOMS: atom_id res chain seq x y z
N MET A 1 14.90 13.60 -29.22
CA MET A 1 14.48 12.33 -28.62
C MET A 1 15.71 11.68 -28.01
N ASP A 2 16.10 12.11 -26.82
CA ASP A 2 17.17 11.50 -26.01
C ASP A 2 16.54 10.47 -25.08
N ILE A 3 16.07 9.35 -25.65
CA ILE A 3 15.36 8.29 -24.91
C ILE A 3 16.36 7.35 -24.18
N LEU A 4 17.66 7.60 -24.35
CA LEU A 4 18.76 6.76 -23.85
C LEU A 4 19.68 7.44 -22.82
N SER A 5 19.44 8.70 -22.46
CA SER A 5 20.09 9.36 -21.33
C SER A 5 19.20 9.34 -20.07
N LEU A 6 18.74 8.15 -19.70
CA LEU A 6 18.38 7.90 -18.29
C LEU A 6 19.70 7.88 -17.52
N ASP A 7 20.23 9.05 -17.19
CA ASP A 7 21.40 9.16 -16.32
C ASP A 7 21.08 8.42 -15.01
N PRO A 8 21.71 7.26 -14.74
CA PRO A 8 21.38 6.47 -13.57
C PRO A 8 21.78 7.22 -12.28
N SER A 9 22.61 8.24 -12.33
CA SER A 9 22.98 9.03 -11.16
C SER A 9 21.89 10.02 -10.71
N LYS A 10 20.80 10.17 -11.49
CA LYS A 10 19.84 11.27 -11.31
C LYS A 10 18.97 11.21 -10.04
N PHE A 11 18.86 10.04 -9.40
CA PHE A 11 17.94 9.84 -8.27
C PHE A 11 18.58 9.28 -7.00
N ILE A 12 19.52 8.35 -7.13
CA ILE A 12 20.25 7.76 -6.00
C ILE A 12 21.54 7.07 -6.49
N ASP A 13 22.60 7.20 -5.69
CA ASP A 13 23.82 6.40 -5.86
C ASP A 13 23.66 5.03 -5.20
N LEU A 14 23.65 3.99 -6.02
CA LEU A 14 23.48 2.61 -5.57
C LEU A 14 24.82 2.02 -5.15
N ASN A 15 25.19 2.24 -3.88
CA ASN A 15 26.27 1.49 -3.24
C ASN A 15 25.77 0.11 -2.75
N ALA A 16 26.69 -0.78 -2.38
CA ALA A 16 26.34 -2.13 -1.92
C ALA A 16 25.37 -2.11 -0.73
N MET A 17 25.54 -1.16 0.20
CA MET A 17 24.68 -1.02 1.38
C MET A 17 23.25 -0.62 1.00
N ALA A 18 23.07 0.34 0.10
CA ALA A 18 21.78 0.78 -0.41
C ALA A 18 21.09 -0.36 -1.17
N ILE A 19 21.81 -1.11 -2.00
CA ILE A 19 21.27 -2.27 -2.72
C ILE A 19 20.78 -3.33 -1.72
N THR A 20 21.62 -3.71 -0.74
CA THR A 20 21.23 -4.68 0.29
C THR A 20 20.03 -4.20 1.08
N PHE A 21 20.00 -2.93 1.48
CA PHE A 21 18.87 -2.36 2.21
C PHE A 21 17.59 -2.35 1.37
N LEU A 22 17.64 -1.89 0.13
CA LEU A 22 16.48 -1.88 -0.78
C LEU A 22 15.96 -3.29 -1.05
N PHE A 23 16.86 -4.27 -1.17
CA PHE A 23 16.49 -5.67 -1.30
C PHE A 23 15.79 -6.19 -0.04
N LEU A 24 16.31 -5.88 1.15
CA LEU A 24 15.70 -6.28 2.43
C LEU A 24 14.35 -5.59 2.68
N VAL A 25 14.24 -4.29 2.42
CA VAL A 25 12.96 -3.57 2.48
C VAL A 25 12.00 -4.11 1.43
N GLY A 26 12.49 -4.45 0.24
CA GLY A 26 11.76 -5.18 -0.79
C GLY A 26 11.22 -6.52 -0.28
N PHE A 27 12.09 -7.33 0.32
CA PHE A 27 11.75 -8.63 0.90
C PHE A 27 10.70 -8.53 2.00
N ILE A 28 10.91 -7.67 2.99
CA ILE A 28 9.96 -7.49 4.09
C ILE A 28 8.66 -6.86 3.60
N GLY A 29 8.74 -5.83 2.75
CA GLY A 29 7.57 -5.24 2.10
C GLY A 29 6.80 -6.28 1.28
N GLY A 30 7.49 -7.21 0.63
CA GLY A 30 6.91 -8.36 -0.04
C GLY A 30 6.25 -9.33 0.92
N LEU A 31 6.90 -9.67 2.04
CA LEU A 31 6.36 -10.53 3.09
C LEU A 31 5.06 -9.95 3.65
N VAL A 32 5.07 -8.67 4.01
CA VAL A 32 3.89 -7.93 4.46
C VAL A 32 2.83 -7.86 3.35
N SER A 33 3.23 -7.63 2.10
CA SER A 33 2.32 -7.63 0.94
C SER A 33 1.66 -8.98 0.70
N GLY A 34 2.39 -10.08 0.80
CA GLY A 34 1.86 -11.43 0.62
C GLY A 34 0.92 -11.82 1.75
N PHE A 35 1.22 -11.35 2.97
CA PHE A 35 0.43 -11.61 4.15
C PHE A 35 -0.88 -10.81 4.21
N ILE A 36 -0.85 -9.54 3.79
CA ILE A 36 -2.02 -8.64 3.88
C ILE A 36 -2.81 -8.60 2.55
N GLY A 37 -2.13 -8.78 1.41
CA GLY A 37 -2.72 -8.69 0.07
C GLY A 37 -2.83 -7.25 -0.49
N SER A 38 -2.43 -6.22 0.25
CA SER A 38 -2.59 -4.80 -0.16
C SER A 38 -1.39 -4.17 -0.90
N GLY A 39 -0.31 -4.93 -1.12
CA GLY A 39 0.82 -4.53 -1.96
C GLY A 39 2.11 -4.10 -1.25
N GLY A 40 2.17 -4.09 0.10
CA GLY A 40 3.38 -3.76 0.88
C GLY A 40 3.91 -2.33 0.70
N ALA A 41 3.24 -1.56 -0.16
CA ALA A 41 3.68 -0.30 -0.70
C ALA A 41 3.88 0.77 0.37
N PHE A 42 3.11 0.68 1.46
CA PHE A 42 3.17 1.63 2.55
C PHE A 42 4.47 1.64 3.33
N VAL A 43 5.26 0.55 3.27
CA VAL A 43 6.60 0.53 3.91
C VAL A 43 7.69 0.84 2.89
N LEU A 44 7.46 0.52 1.62
CA LEU A 44 8.42 0.66 0.53
C LEU A 44 8.70 2.11 0.16
N THR A 45 7.66 2.94 0.02
CA THR A 45 7.86 4.37 -0.31
C THR A 45 8.58 5.10 0.82
N PRO A 46 8.17 4.99 2.10
CA PRO A 46 8.95 5.50 3.22
C PRO A 46 10.38 4.93 3.28
N GLY A 47 10.57 3.65 2.99
CA GLY A 47 11.89 3.02 2.98
C GLY A 47 12.84 3.62 1.95
N MET A 48 12.36 3.83 0.71
CA MET A 48 13.12 4.52 -0.32
C MET A 48 13.41 5.98 0.06
N MET A 49 12.40 6.70 0.57
CA MET A 49 12.59 8.10 0.98
C MET A 49 13.58 8.25 2.13
N SER A 50 13.66 7.27 3.04
CA SER A 50 14.67 7.28 4.12
C SER A 50 16.10 7.10 3.61
N LEU A 51 16.29 6.53 2.42
CA LEU A 51 17.58 6.47 1.72
C LEU A 51 17.87 7.73 0.90
N GLY A 52 17.00 8.75 0.97
CA GLY A 52 17.15 9.99 0.22
C GLY A 52 16.54 9.97 -1.18
N VAL A 53 15.82 8.91 -1.57
CA VAL A 53 15.10 8.88 -2.85
C VAL A 53 13.99 9.95 -2.82
N PRO A 54 13.89 10.83 -3.83
CA PRO A 54 12.81 11.82 -3.90
C PRO A 54 11.42 11.16 -3.84
N GLY A 55 10.48 11.78 -3.13
CA GLY A 55 9.14 11.26 -2.86
C GLY A 55 8.37 10.86 -4.12
N THR A 56 8.41 11.71 -5.16
CA THR A 56 7.76 11.37 -6.44
C THR A 56 8.38 10.12 -7.09
N VAL A 57 9.70 9.99 -7.04
CA VAL A 57 10.41 8.82 -7.60
C VAL A 57 10.10 7.57 -6.78
N ALA A 58 10.09 7.68 -5.46
CA ALA A 58 9.72 6.59 -4.56
C ALA A 58 8.25 6.14 -4.78
N VAL A 59 7.33 7.06 -5.05
CA VAL A 59 5.93 6.73 -5.38
C VAL A 59 5.84 6.06 -6.75
N ALA A 60 6.48 6.63 -7.76
CA ALA A 60 6.51 6.10 -9.13
C ALA A 60 7.13 4.69 -9.19
N SER A 61 8.32 4.50 -8.63
CA SER A 61 9.00 3.20 -8.57
C SER A 61 8.18 2.16 -7.80
N ASN A 62 7.51 2.55 -6.71
CA ASN A 62 6.66 1.62 -5.97
C ASN A 62 5.42 1.20 -6.78
N MET A 63 4.88 2.10 -7.60
CA MET A 63 3.76 1.77 -8.48
C MET A 63 4.15 0.80 -9.60
N CYS A 64 5.34 1.01 -10.20
CA CYS A 64 5.99 0.08 -11.13
C CYS A 64 6.25 -1.30 -10.50
N HIS A 65 6.64 -1.32 -9.24
CA HIS A 65 6.85 -2.54 -8.49
C HIS A 65 5.53 -3.28 -8.15
N LYS A 66 4.42 -2.56 -7.95
CA LYS A 66 3.14 -3.15 -7.52
C LYS A 66 2.44 -3.92 -8.64
N PHE A 67 2.44 -3.42 -9.87
CA PHE A 67 1.60 -3.97 -10.94
C PHE A 67 1.92 -5.43 -11.34
N PRO A 68 3.18 -5.89 -11.48
CA PRO A 68 3.47 -7.26 -11.92
C PRO A 68 3.04 -8.28 -10.87
N LYS A 69 3.26 -7.95 -9.60
CA LYS A 69 2.85 -8.81 -8.46
C LYS A 69 1.33 -8.87 -8.33
N ALA A 70 0.65 -7.73 -8.53
CA ALA A 70 -0.79 -7.67 -8.51
C ALA A 70 -1.40 -8.56 -9.61
N LEU A 71 -0.80 -8.58 -10.81
CA LEU A 71 -1.21 -9.49 -11.89
C LEU A 71 -1.10 -10.96 -11.46
N VAL A 72 0.07 -11.39 -10.99
CA VAL A 72 0.31 -12.77 -10.56
C VAL A 72 -0.64 -13.17 -9.41
N GLY A 73 -0.82 -12.27 -8.43
CA GLY A 73 -1.74 -12.46 -7.32
C GLY A 73 -3.20 -12.57 -7.76
N ALA A 74 -3.64 -11.68 -8.65
CA ALA A 74 -5.00 -11.68 -9.21
C ALA A 74 -5.29 -12.98 -9.95
N ILE A 75 -4.36 -13.44 -10.80
CA ILE A 75 -4.51 -14.72 -11.54
C ILE A 75 -4.66 -15.89 -10.55
N LYS A 76 -3.80 -15.96 -9.53
CA LYS A 76 -3.85 -17.05 -8.53
C LYS A 76 -5.16 -17.03 -7.75
N ARG A 77 -5.59 -15.86 -7.25
CA ARG A 77 -6.83 -15.71 -6.47
C ARG A 77 -8.09 -15.89 -7.32
N PHE A 78 -8.02 -15.56 -8.61
CA PHE A 78 -9.11 -15.82 -9.56
C PHE A 78 -9.36 -17.32 -9.73
N ARG A 79 -8.30 -18.14 -9.80
CA ARG A 79 -8.44 -19.61 -9.83
C ARG A 79 -9.10 -20.19 -8.59
N TYR A 80 -9.00 -19.52 -7.44
CA TYR A 80 -9.70 -19.90 -6.20
C TYR A 80 -11.14 -19.36 -6.12
N GLY A 81 -11.63 -18.68 -7.17
CA GLY A 81 -12.98 -18.10 -7.18
C GLY A 81 -13.16 -16.91 -6.24
N GLN A 82 -12.06 -16.30 -5.77
CA GLN A 82 -12.06 -15.22 -4.76
C GLN A 82 -12.09 -13.82 -5.38
N VAL A 83 -11.91 -13.70 -6.70
CA VAL A 83 -11.82 -12.41 -7.38
C VAL A 83 -13.14 -12.10 -8.07
N ASP A 84 -13.74 -10.96 -7.75
CA ASP A 84 -14.85 -10.41 -8.52
C ASP A 84 -14.31 -9.49 -9.63
N VAL A 85 -13.98 -10.10 -10.78
CA VAL A 85 -13.36 -9.40 -11.91
C VAL A 85 -14.21 -8.23 -12.39
N LYS A 86 -15.55 -8.36 -12.34
CA LYS A 86 -16.47 -7.30 -12.77
C LYS A 86 -16.36 -6.08 -11.85
N MET A 87 -16.36 -6.30 -10.53
CA MET A 87 -16.14 -5.22 -9.56
C MET A 87 -14.76 -4.59 -9.73
N GLY A 88 -13.73 -5.43 -9.87
CA GLY A 88 -12.34 -5.00 -10.05
C GLY A 88 -12.17 -4.10 -11.28
N LEU A 89 -12.75 -4.47 -12.43
CA LEU A 89 -12.65 -3.69 -13.67
C LEU A 89 -13.44 -2.36 -13.60
N ILE A 90 -14.63 -2.36 -12.99
CA ILE A 90 -15.42 -1.14 -12.81
C ILE A 90 -14.67 -0.15 -11.92
N MET A 91 -14.16 -0.61 -10.78
CA MET A 91 -13.38 0.24 -9.89
C MET A 91 -12.06 0.65 -10.54
N ALA A 92 -11.40 -0.23 -11.30
CA ALA A 92 -10.18 0.09 -12.04
C ALA A 92 -10.38 1.23 -13.05
N ALA A 93 -11.53 1.31 -13.72
CA ALA A 93 -11.84 2.41 -14.64
C ALA A 93 -11.86 3.76 -13.90
N SER A 94 -12.59 3.85 -12.79
CA SER A 94 -12.60 5.06 -11.95
C SER A 94 -11.24 5.34 -11.28
N ALA A 95 -10.50 4.29 -10.90
CA ALA A 95 -9.15 4.40 -10.37
C ALA A 95 -8.18 4.93 -11.42
N GLY A 96 -8.34 4.58 -12.70
CA GLY A 96 -7.57 5.13 -13.80
C GLY A 96 -7.70 6.66 -13.87
N ILE A 97 -8.92 7.19 -13.76
CA ILE A 97 -9.15 8.64 -13.68
C ILE A 97 -8.47 9.23 -12.43
N GLY A 98 -8.64 8.56 -11.28
CA GLY A 98 -7.97 8.94 -10.05
C GLY A 98 -6.45 9.01 -10.19
N VAL A 99 -5.83 8.04 -10.87
CA VAL A 99 -4.39 8.02 -11.16
C VAL A 99 -3.97 9.24 -11.96
N GLN A 100 -4.68 9.57 -13.05
CA GLN A 100 -4.33 10.74 -13.87
C GLN A 100 -4.38 12.04 -13.05
N ILE A 101 -5.41 12.20 -12.22
CA ILE A 101 -5.54 13.38 -11.35
C ILE A 101 -4.44 13.37 -10.28
N GLY A 102 -4.16 12.22 -9.65
CA GLY A 102 -3.12 12.10 -8.64
C GLY A 102 -1.72 12.42 -9.17
N ILE A 103 -1.39 11.94 -10.37
CA ILE A 103 -0.13 12.29 -11.07
C ILE A 103 -0.09 13.79 -11.34
N LYS A 104 -1.17 14.38 -11.85
CA LYS A 104 -1.24 15.82 -12.11
C LYS A 104 -1.07 16.66 -10.85
N ILE A 105 -1.71 16.26 -9.73
CA ILE A 105 -1.52 16.91 -8.43
C ILE A 105 -0.04 16.88 -8.03
N GLN A 106 0.58 15.69 -8.13
CA GLN A 106 1.98 15.52 -7.75
C GLN A 106 2.92 16.36 -8.62
N GLN A 107 2.65 16.45 -9.92
CA GLN A 107 3.41 17.29 -10.85
C GLN A 107 3.26 18.78 -10.56
N VAL A 108 2.04 19.23 -10.27
CA VAL A 108 1.76 20.62 -9.90
C VAL A 108 2.50 20.99 -8.62
N ILE A 109 2.48 20.12 -7.61
CA ILE A 109 3.22 20.33 -6.35
C ILE A 109 4.72 20.35 -6.61
N LEU A 110 5.24 19.41 -7.40
CA LEU A 110 6.66 19.35 -7.76
C LEU A 110 7.11 20.61 -8.52
N ALA A 111 6.28 21.12 -9.43
CA ALA A 111 6.57 22.32 -10.21
C ALA A 111 6.53 23.60 -9.36
N MET A 112 5.62 23.70 -8.40
CA MET A 112 5.49 24.89 -7.55
C MET A 112 6.49 24.91 -6.40
N TRP A 113 6.68 23.78 -5.70
CA TRP A 113 7.40 23.73 -4.41
C TRP A 113 8.65 22.83 -4.46
N GLY A 114 9.03 22.34 -5.65
CA GLY A 114 10.23 21.52 -5.83
C GLY A 114 10.14 20.15 -5.16
N SER A 115 11.29 19.48 -5.07
CA SER A 115 11.40 18.14 -4.47
C SER A 115 11.01 18.13 -3.00
N ALA A 116 11.43 19.13 -2.22
CA ALA A 116 11.09 19.24 -0.80
C ALA A 116 9.58 19.38 -0.56
N GLY A 117 8.86 20.16 -1.40
CA GLY A 117 7.41 20.27 -1.34
C GLY A 117 6.69 18.98 -1.69
N SER A 118 7.18 18.27 -2.72
CA SER A 118 6.69 16.95 -3.09
C SER A 118 6.91 15.91 -1.98
N ASP A 119 8.09 15.89 -1.36
CA ASP A 119 8.41 15.00 -0.25
C ASP A 119 7.53 15.26 0.98
N LEU A 120 7.27 16.54 1.27
CA LEU A 120 6.37 16.95 2.34
C LEU A 120 4.93 16.51 2.04
N TYR A 121 4.44 16.71 0.82
CA TYR A 121 3.09 16.29 0.43
C TYR A 121 2.91 14.77 0.54
N VAL A 122 3.87 14.00 0.03
CA VAL A 122 3.86 12.54 0.12
C VAL A 122 3.86 12.11 1.58
N SER A 123 4.77 12.67 2.40
CA SER A 123 4.86 12.32 3.83
C SER A 123 3.60 12.69 4.61
N THR A 124 3.02 13.85 4.34
CA THR A 124 1.78 14.35 4.99
C THR A 124 0.59 13.47 4.65
N SER A 125 0.44 13.18 3.36
CA SER A 125 -0.59 12.26 2.87
C SER A 125 -0.42 10.86 3.45
N PHE A 126 0.82 10.38 3.57
CA PHE A 126 1.14 9.11 4.23
C PHE A 126 0.70 9.08 5.68
N VAL A 127 1.10 10.07 6.49
CA VAL A 127 0.73 10.10 7.92
C VAL A 127 -0.77 10.18 8.09
N LEU A 128 -1.45 11.06 7.34
CA LEU A 128 -2.90 11.20 7.43
C LEU A 128 -3.60 9.88 7.10
N VAL A 129 -3.26 9.26 5.97
CA VAL A 129 -3.90 8.00 5.54
C VAL A 129 -3.56 6.85 6.49
N LEU A 130 -2.30 6.70 6.90
CA LEU A 130 -1.88 5.61 7.78
C LEU A 130 -2.47 5.73 9.19
N VAL A 131 -2.58 6.95 9.74
CA VAL A 131 -3.22 7.16 11.05
C VAL A 131 -4.72 6.88 10.97
N LEU A 132 -5.41 7.41 9.96
CA LEU A 132 -6.87 7.24 9.83
C LEU A 132 -7.23 5.77 9.53
N VAL A 133 -6.64 5.19 8.47
CA VAL A 133 -6.93 3.82 8.06
C VAL A 133 -6.36 2.83 9.06
N GLY A 134 -5.10 3.02 9.51
CA GLY A 134 -4.47 2.15 10.48
C GLY A 134 -5.18 2.15 11.83
N GLY A 135 -5.62 3.33 12.30
CA GLY A 135 -6.42 3.46 13.52
C GLY A 135 -7.79 2.79 13.40
N TYR A 136 -8.47 2.95 12.26
CA TYR A 136 -9.75 2.29 12.02
C TYR A 136 -9.61 0.76 11.96
N VAL A 137 -8.61 0.26 11.24
CA VAL A 137 -8.31 -1.17 11.16
C VAL A 137 -7.90 -1.72 12.53
N MET A 138 -7.12 -0.97 13.33
CA MET A 138 -6.77 -1.38 14.69
C MET A 138 -8.02 -1.58 15.55
N LYS A 139 -8.96 -0.61 15.48
CA LYS A 139 -10.24 -0.70 16.19
C LYS A 139 -11.05 -1.91 15.74
N ASP A 140 -11.13 -2.17 14.43
CA ASP A 140 -11.82 -3.32 13.86
C ASP A 140 -11.17 -4.64 14.30
N ALA A 141 -9.84 -4.72 14.28
CA ALA A 141 -9.08 -5.90 14.69
C ALA A 141 -9.32 -6.25 16.17
N ILE A 142 -9.32 -5.24 17.06
CA ILE A 142 -9.62 -5.41 18.49
C ILE A 142 -11.09 -5.83 18.69
N LYS A 143 -12.03 -5.25 17.93
CA LYS A 143 -13.45 -5.62 18.00
C LYS A 143 -13.66 -7.07 17.56
N CYS A 144 -13.09 -7.48 16.42
CA CYS A 144 -13.18 -8.86 15.93
C CYS A 144 -12.59 -9.86 16.92
N ALA A 145 -11.47 -9.52 17.59
CA ALA A 145 -10.87 -10.38 18.61
C ALA A 145 -11.81 -10.60 19.82
N ARG A 146 -12.65 -9.61 20.16
CA ARG A 146 -13.64 -9.71 21.25
C ARG A 146 -14.92 -10.44 20.84
N CYS A 147 -15.33 -10.35 19.58
CA CYS A 147 -16.59 -10.94 19.07
C CYS A 147 -16.43 -12.34 18.47
N GLY A 148 -15.35 -13.07 18.79
CA GLY A 148 -15.16 -14.44 18.28
C GLY A 148 -14.73 -14.54 16.81
N GLY A 149 -14.35 -13.44 16.16
CA GLY A 149 -13.77 -13.46 14.82
C GLY A 149 -14.75 -13.36 13.64
N GLU A 150 -16.05 -13.16 13.89
CA GLU A 150 -17.01 -12.91 12.81
C GLU A 150 -16.85 -11.49 12.24
N GLU A 151 -16.76 -11.37 10.91
CA GLU A 151 -16.79 -10.09 10.20
C GLU A 151 -18.24 -9.65 9.97
N GLU A 152 -18.74 -8.75 10.82
CA GLU A 152 -20.04 -8.13 10.59
C GLU A 152 -19.98 -7.06 9.51
N THR A 153 -20.97 -7.06 8.61
CA THR A 153 -21.15 -5.95 7.66
C THR A 153 -21.48 -4.66 8.40
N THR A 154 -20.78 -3.58 8.06
CA THR A 154 -20.93 -2.28 8.73
C THR A 154 -22.33 -1.71 8.52
N ALA A 155 -22.80 -0.92 9.50
CA ALA A 155 -24.08 -0.22 9.40
C ALA A 155 -24.14 0.73 8.19
N LEU A 156 -23.00 1.31 7.81
CA LEU A 156 -22.88 2.17 6.65
C LEU A 156 -23.07 1.38 5.34
N ALA A 157 -22.41 0.23 5.20
CA ALA A 157 -22.61 -0.65 4.04
C ALA A 157 -24.07 -1.10 3.91
N LYS A 158 -24.70 -1.54 5.02
CA LYS A 158 -26.12 -1.91 5.03
C LYS A 158 -27.05 -0.77 4.62
N ARG A 159 -26.72 0.48 4.99
CA ARG A 159 -27.50 1.67 4.58
C ARG A 159 -27.32 1.95 3.08
N LEU A 160 -26.10 1.92 2.57
CA LEU A 160 -25.83 2.18 1.16
C LEU A 160 -26.41 1.09 0.24
N GLN A 161 -26.38 -0.17 0.67
CA GLN A 161 -26.98 -1.29 -0.06
C GLN A 161 -28.51 -1.18 -0.18
N LYS A 162 -29.19 -0.46 0.73
CA LYS A 162 -30.64 -0.20 0.64
C LYS A 162 -30.98 0.90 -0.36
N ILE A 163 -30.01 1.73 -0.75
CA ILE A 163 -30.22 2.84 -1.67
C ILE A 163 -30.13 2.29 -3.10
N GLU A 164 -31.28 2.13 -3.74
CA GLU A 164 -31.37 1.64 -5.13
C GLU A 164 -31.26 2.79 -6.14
N LEU A 165 -30.06 3.34 -6.29
CA LEU A 165 -29.77 4.32 -7.35
C LEU A 165 -29.34 3.60 -8.63
N TRP A 166 -30.01 3.89 -9.75
CA TRP A 166 -29.65 3.35 -11.05
C TRP A 166 -28.32 4.00 -11.56
N PRO A 167 -27.40 3.24 -12.19
CA PRO A 167 -27.46 1.83 -12.55
C PRO A 167 -27.02 0.88 -11.43
N MET A 168 -27.84 -0.15 -11.16
CA MET A 168 -27.56 -1.20 -10.18
C MET A 168 -26.77 -2.34 -10.82
N ILE A 169 -25.68 -2.76 -10.18
CA ILE A 169 -24.79 -3.79 -10.71
C ILE A 169 -24.72 -4.97 -9.74
N ASN A 170 -24.92 -6.17 -10.29
CA ASN A 170 -24.72 -7.42 -9.58
C ASN A 170 -23.26 -7.87 -9.71
N PHE A 171 -22.66 -8.16 -8.56
CA PHE A 171 -21.31 -8.66 -8.34
C PHE A 171 -21.39 -10.12 -7.83
N PRO A 172 -21.35 -11.11 -8.74
CA PRO A 172 -21.75 -12.48 -8.45
C PRO A 172 -20.79 -13.19 -7.48
N ARG A 173 -19.49 -12.85 -7.49
CA ARG A 173 -18.51 -13.47 -6.58
C ARG A 173 -18.53 -12.81 -5.20
N SER A 174 -18.84 -11.52 -5.17
CA SER A 174 -18.99 -10.76 -3.92
C SER A 174 -20.35 -10.92 -3.25
N GLY A 175 -21.32 -11.55 -3.93
CA GLY A 175 -22.69 -11.74 -3.42
C GLY A 175 -23.46 -10.43 -3.23
N LEU A 176 -23.11 -9.38 -3.99
CA LEU A 176 -23.58 -8.02 -3.75
C LEU A 176 -24.29 -7.42 -4.96
N ARG A 177 -25.37 -6.69 -4.69
CA ARG A 177 -26.03 -5.79 -5.64
C ARG A 177 -25.94 -4.38 -5.08
N ILE A 178 -25.16 -3.51 -5.72
CA ILE A 178 -24.96 -2.13 -5.27
C ILE A 178 -24.91 -1.17 -6.46
N SER A 179 -25.29 0.07 -6.23
CA SER A 179 -25.25 1.12 -7.24
C SER A 179 -23.82 1.42 -7.70
N LEU A 180 -23.64 1.63 -8.99
CA LEU A 180 -22.37 2.08 -9.58
C LEU A 180 -21.85 3.36 -8.91
N TRP A 181 -22.75 4.25 -8.50
CA TRP A 181 -22.37 5.54 -7.89
C TRP A 181 -21.63 5.42 -6.56
N PHE A 182 -21.73 4.28 -5.88
CA PHE A 182 -20.95 4.03 -4.65
C PHE A 182 -19.60 3.39 -4.93
N THR A 183 -19.44 2.67 -6.05
CA THR A 183 -18.16 2.03 -6.41
C THR A 183 -17.18 3.04 -7.04
N LEU A 184 -17.68 4.00 -7.82
CA LEU A 184 -16.85 4.99 -8.50
C LEU A 184 -16.01 5.87 -7.55
N PRO A 185 -16.55 6.46 -6.45
CA PRO A 185 -15.76 7.26 -5.53
C PRO A 185 -14.69 6.44 -4.81
N VAL A 186 -14.99 5.18 -4.47
CA VAL A 186 -14.03 4.29 -3.82
C VAL A 186 -12.89 3.96 -4.77
N GLY A 187 -13.19 3.60 -6.03
CA GLY A 187 -12.16 3.35 -7.04
C GLY A 187 -11.35 4.60 -7.38
N PHE A 188 -12.01 5.76 -7.54
CA PHE A 188 -11.36 7.05 -7.76
C PHE A 188 -10.36 7.40 -6.64
N ALA A 189 -10.79 7.33 -5.37
CA ALA A 189 -9.94 7.62 -4.22
C ALA A 189 -8.77 6.63 -4.13
N THR A 190 -9.03 5.35 -4.44
CA THR A 190 -8.02 4.29 -4.52
C THR A 190 -6.93 4.63 -5.55
N GLY A 191 -7.33 5.02 -6.76
CA GLY A 191 -6.40 5.40 -7.83
C GLY A 191 -5.64 6.70 -7.55
N MET A 192 -6.32 7.72 -7.04
CA MET A 192 -5.70 8.99 -6.68
C MET A 192 -4.62 8.83 -5.60
N LEU A 193 -4.89 8.01 -4.59
CA LEU A 193 -3.94 7.75 -3.52
C LEU A 193 -2.87 6.72 -3.91
N ALA A 194 -3.16 5.83 -4.87
CA ALA A 194 -2.11 5.05 -5.53
C ALA A 194 -1.11 5.95 -6.26
N ALA A 195 -1.57 6.93 -7.04
CA ALA A 195 -0.69 7.80 -7.81
C ALA A 195 0.11 8.80 -6.96
N THR A 196 -0.42 9.23 -5.82
CA THR A 196 0.18 10.28 -4.98
C THR A 196 1.08 9.72 -3.88
N ILE A 197 0.73 8.57 -3.30
CA ILE A 197 1.50 7.97 -2.18
C ILE A 197 1.82 6.48 -2.40
N ALA A 198 1.40 5.86 -3.51
CA ALA A 198 1.53 4.42 -3.77
C ALA A 198 0.70 3.51 -2.83
N VAL A 199 -0.26 4.06 -2.08
CA VAL A 199 -1.00 3.32 -1.02
C VAL A 199 -2.46 3.01 -1.39
N GLY A 200 -2.82 2.98 -2.67
CA GLY A 200 -4.23 2.87 -3.10
C GLY A 200 -5.01 1.71 -2.47
N GLY A 201 -4.41 0.52 -2.36
CA GLY A 201 -5.11 -0.66 -1.84
C GLY A 201 -5.49 -0.61 -0.36
N PHE A 202 -4.90 0.29 0.41
CA PHE A 202 -5.31 0.55 1.79
C PHE A 202 -6.59 1.36 1.88
N ILE A 203 -7.06 1.90 0.76
CA ILE A 203 -8.35 2.57 0.66
C ILE A 203 -9.30 1.74 -0.19
N GLY A 204 -8.79 1.06 -1.22
CA GLY A 204 -9.56 0.10 -2.00
C GLY A 204 -10.13 -1.03 -1.14
N VAL A 205 -9.31 -1.73 -0.36
CA VAL A 205 -9.76 -2.86 0.46
C VAL A 205 -10.70 -2.41 1.58
N PRO A 206 -10.35 -1.46 2.47
CA PRO A 206 -11.27 -0.94 3.47
C PRO A 206 -12.52 -0.27 2.88
N GLY A 207 -12.40 0.40 1.73
CA GLY A 207 -13.54 0.98 1.03
C GLY A 207 -14.51 -0.10 0.57
N MET A 208 -14.03 -1.18 -0.03
CA MET A 208 -14.87 -2.33 -0.40
C MET A 208 -15.51 -2.98 0.83
N ILE A 209 -14.77 -3.18 1.92
CA ILE A 209 -15.30 -3.83 3.13
C ILE A 209 -16.31 -2.93 3.86
N TYR A 210 -15.91 -1.70 4.18
CA TYR A 210 -16.66 -0.85 5.11
C TYR A 210 -17.67 0.07 4.44
N VAL A 211 -17.47 0.42 3.16
CA VAL A 211 -18.40 1.24 2.39
C VAL A 211 -19.34 0.37 1.58
N LEU A 212 -18.80 -0.60 0.81
CA LEU A 212 -19.61 -1.43 -0.09
C LEU A 212 -20.15 -2.69 0.59
N GLY A 213 -19.53 -3.16 1.67
CA GLY A 213 -19.92 -4.38 2.40
C GLY A 213 -19.41 -5.68 1.78
N VAL A 214 -18.35 -5.62 0.97
CA VAL A 214 -17.72 -6.79 0.35
C VAL A 214 -17.00 -7.62 1.42
N PRO A 215 -17.16 -8.96 1.43
CA PRO A 215 -16.42 -9.82 2.35
C PRO A 215 -14.90 -9.59 2.26
N GLY A 216 -14.18 -9.59 3.39
CA GLY A 216 -12.77 -9.21 3.43
C GLY A 216 -11.87 -10.01 2.49
N LEU A 217 -12.12 -11.32 2.36
CA LEU A 217 -11.38 -12.19 1.45
C LEU A 217 -11.57 -11.79 -0.03
N MET A 218 -12.81 -11.48 -0.43
CA MET A 218 -13.15 -11.08 -1.80
C MET A 218 -12.65 -9.67 -2.10
N ALA A 219 -12.73 -8.75 -1.13
CA ALA A 219 -12.22 -7.38 -1.25
C ALA A 219 -10.70 -7.38 -1.47
N SER A 220 -9.94 -8.10 -0.64
CA SER A 220 -8.48 -8.23 -0.77
C SER A 220 -8.08 -8.81 -2.14
N ALA A 221 -8.78 -9.84 -2.60
CA ALA A 221 -8.51 -10.46 -3.90
C ALA A 221 -8.90 -9.56 -5.09
N THR A 222 -10.05 -8.88 -5.01
CA THR A 222 -10.54 -7.98 -6.07
C THR A 222 -9.67 -6.73 -6.20
N GLU A 223 -9.09 -6.24 -5.10
CA GLU A 223 -8.10 -5.15 -5.13
C GLU A 223 -6.89 -5.49 -6.01
N LEU A 224 -6.50 -6.76 -6.15
CA LEU A 224 -5.36 -7.13 -7.00
C LEU A 224 -5.64 -6.82 -8.49
N VAL A 225 -6.89 -6.90 -8.93
CA VAL A 225 -7.30 -6.50 -10.29
C VAL A 225 -7.16 -4.98 -10.45
N ILE A 226 -7.66 -4.22 -9.46
CA ILE A 226 -7.58 -2.76 -9.45
C ILE A 226 -6.12 -2.31 -9.45
N ALA A 227 -5.31 -2.89 -8.55
CA ALA A 227 -3.89 -2.66 -8.41
C ALA A 227 -3.08 -2.98 -9.68
N PHE A 228 -3.42 -4.05 -10.39
CA PHE A 228 -2.81 -4.36 -11.68
C PHE A 228 -3.13 -3.26 -12.71
N ALA A 229 -4.41 -2.95 -12.90
CA ALA A 229 -4.85 -2.01 -13.92
C ALA A 229 -4.33 -0.58 -13.67
N MET A 230 -4.52 -0.06 -12.45
CA MET A 230 -4.05 1.29 -12.08
C MET A 230 -2.53 1.35 -11.99
N GLY A 231 -1.90 0.25 -11.52
CA GLY A 231 -0.46 0.11 -11.44
C GLY A 231 0.16 0.16 -12.82
N LEU A 232 -0.32 -0.62 -13.78
CA LEU A 232 0.16 -0.62 -15.16
C LEU A 232 0.00 0.77 -15.81
N GLY A 233 -1.22 1.32 -15.78
CA GLY A 233 -1.52 2.59 -16.44
C GLY A 233 -0.70 3.75 -15.87
N GLY A 234 -0.60 3.86 -14.55
CA GLY A 234 0.17 4.94 -13.96
C GLY A 234 1.68 4.67 -13.91
N SER A 235 2.15 3.43 -14.00
CA SER A 235 3.58 3.13 -14.21
C SER A 235 4.06 3.64 -15.55
N ILE A 236 3.27 3.39 -16.61
CA ILE A 236 3.53 3.93 -17.94
C ILE A 236 3.52 5.47 -17.88
N ASN A 237 2.52 6.06 -17.22
CA ASN A 237 2.44 7.51 -17.10
C ASN A 237 3.64 8.12 -16.34
N TRP A 238 4.02 7.55 -15.19
CA TRP A 238 5.20 8.01 -14.46
C TRP A 238 6.51 7.80 -15.23
N ALA A 239 6.61 6.71 -16.00
CA ALA A 239 7.76 6.45 -16.85
C ALA A 239 7.87 7.48 -17.98
N MET A 240 6.75 7.89 -18.59
CA MET A 240 6.73 8.97 -19.59
C MET A 240 7.21 10.32 -19.02
N HIS A 241 7.02 10.55 -17.72
CA HIS A 241 7.53 11.73 -17.02
C HIS A 241 8.96 11.57 -16.48
N GLY A 242 9.62 10.44 -16.76
CA GLY A 242 10.98 10.17 -16.32
C GLY A 242 11.15 10.01 -14.81
N MET A 243 10.08 9.72 -14.06
CA MET A 243 10.11 9.62 -12.59
C MET A 243 10.35 8.19 -12.08
N VAL A 244 10.55 7.22 -12.98
CA VAL A 244 10.74 5.81 -12.63
C VAL A 244 12.21 5.45 -12.72
N ASP A 245 12.80 5.04 -11.59
CA ASP A 245 14.14 4.42 -11.59
C ASP A 245 13.99 2.89 -11.68
N ILE A 246 14.30 2.33 -12.84
CA ILE A 246 14.17 0.89 -13.08
C ILE A 246 15.08 0.05 -12.17
N ARG A 247 16.23 0.57 -11.72
CA ARG A 247 17.15 -0.16 -10.83
C ARG A 247 16.51 -0.33 -9.45
N LEU A 248 15.91 0.74 -8.91
CA LEU A 248 15.14 0.68 -7.67
C LEU A 248 14.00 -0.33 -7.79
N VAL A 249 13.24 -0.27 -8.89
CA VAL A 249 12.12 -1.18 -9.16
C VAL A 249 12.59 -2.64 -9.15
N LEU A 250 13.66 -2.96 -9.88
CA LEU A 250 14.16 -4.33 -10.01
C LEU A 250 14.72 -4.89 -8.70
N ILE A 251 15.49 -4.10 -7.95
CA ILE A 251 16.07 -4.54 -6.66
C ILE A 251 14.94 -4.84 -5.66
N ILE A 252 13.99 -3.91 -5.54
CA ILE A 252 12.85 -4.05 -4.62
C ILE A 252 11.94 -5.19 -5.06
N LEU A 253 11.68 -5.33 -6.37
CA LEU A 253 10.88 -6.42 -6.92
C LEU A 253 11.54 -7.78 -6.67
N GLY A 254 12.86 -7.88 -6.85
CA GLY A 254 13.63 -9.08 -6.56
C GLY A 254 13.45 -9.56 -5.12
N GLY A 255 13.64 -8.67 -4.14
CA GLY A 255 13.37 -8.98 -2.74
C GLY A 255 11.89 -9.30 -2.50
N SER A 256 10.99 -8.48 -3.03
CA SER A 256 9.56 -8.61 -2.79
C SER A 256 8.96 -9.88 -3.36
N LEU A 257 9.45 -10.41 -4.47
CA LEU A 257 8.93 -11.65 -5.05
C LEU A 257 9.21 -12.86 -4.14
N LEU A 258 10.35 -12.87 -3.45
CA LEU A 258 10.67 -13.88 -2.43
C LEU A 258 9.79 -13.68 -1.19
N GLY A 259 9.69 -12.44 -0.71
CA GLY A 259 8.87 -12.09 0.45
C GLY A 259 7.39 -12.45 0.26
N VAL A 260 6.80 -12.11 -0.89
CA VAL A 260 5.37 -12.34 -1.16
C VAL A 260 5.00 -13.81 -1.06
N GLN A 261 5.88 -14.71 -1.48
CA GLN A 261 5.61 -16.15 -1.38
C GLN A 261 5.52 -16.60 0.08
N LEU A 262 6.48 -16.18 0.92
CA LEU A 262 6.46 -16.47 2.35
C LEU A 262 5.26 -15.84 3.05
N GLY A 263 4.95 -14.58 2.73
CA GLY A 263 3.79 -13.87 3.28
C GLY A 263 2.47 -14.56 2.93
N ALA A 264 2.32 -14.99 1.67
CA ALA A 264 1.11 -15.68 1.21
C ALA A 264 0.90 -17.03 1.92
N ILE A 265 1.98 -17.78 2.15
CA ILE A 265 1.95 -19.02 2.96
C ILE A 265 1.55 -18.68 4.40
N GLY A 266 2.07 -17.60 4.99
CA GLY A 266 1.68 -17.17 6.33
C GLY A 266 0.17 -17.00 6.49
N THR A 267 -0.55 -16.52 5.46
CA THR A 267 -2.01 -16.32 5.55
C THR A 267 -2.82 -17.60 5.72
N THR A 268 -2.28 -18.77 5.36
CA THR A 268 -3.02 -20.04 5.49
C THR A 268 -2.98 -20.62 6.90
N TYR A 269 -2.04 -20.15 7.74
CA TYR A 269 -1.85 -20.63 9.11
C TYR A 269 -2.35 -19.65 10.18
N VAL A 270 -2.77 -18.44 9.78
CA VAL A 270 -3.04 -17.34 10.70
C VAL A 270 -4.50 -16.88 10.60
N LYS A 271 -5.11 -16.63 11.77
CA LYS A 271 -6.50 -16.18 11.87
C LYS A 271 -6.68 -14.78 11.26
N PRO A 272 -7.82 -14.47 10.61
CA PRO A 272 -8.05 -13.18 9.93
C PRO A 272 -7.84 -11.94 10.82
N HIS A 273 -8.24 -11.98 12.09
CA HIS A 273 -8.06 -10.85 13.01
C HIS A 273 -6.58 -10.53 13.30
N MET A 274 -5.70 -11.55 13.32
CA MET A 274 -4.27 -11.35 13.50
C MET A 274 -3.65 -10.66 12.29
N ILE A 275 -4.14 -10.93 11.09
CA ILE A 275 -3.71 -10.23 9.86
C ILE A 275 -4.03 -8.73 9.97
N LYS A 276 -5.24 -8.38 10.44
CA LYS A 276 -5.63 -6.98 10.68
C LYS A 276 -4.77 -6.31 11.76
N MET A 277 -4.47 -7.01 12.86
CA MET A 277 -3.60 -6.50 13.93
C MET A 277 -2.18 -6.19 13.42
N VAL A 278 -1.58 -7.10 12.65
CA VAL A 278 -0.25 -6.91 12.05
C VAL A 278 -0.26 -5.71 11.11
N MET A 279 -1.25 -5.65 10.20
CA MET A 279 -1.40 -4.54 9.27
C MET A 279 -1.45 -3.19 10.00
N ALA A 280 -2.37 -3.06 10.95
CA ALA A 280 -2.56 -1.83 11.70
C ALA A 280 -1.31 -1.42 12.49
N THR A 281 -0.63 -2.39 13.12
CA THR A 281 0.60 -2.13 13.89
C THR A 281 1.70 -1.56 13.00
N ILE A 282 1.99 -2.20 11.86
CA ILE A 282 3.03 -1.71 10.95
C ILE A 282 2.65 -0.33 10.41
N MET A 283 1.38 -0.13 10.02
CA MET A 283 0.91 1.17 9.51
C MET A 283 1.12 2.31 10.51
N LEU A 284 0.75 2.10 11.78
CA LEU A 284 0.88 3.12 12.82
C LEU A 284 2.34 3.43 13.14
N ILE A 285 3.22 2.42 13.20
CA ILE A 285 4.66 2.65 13.42
C ILE A 285 5.28 3.41 12.24
N VAL A 286 4.93 3.05 10.99
CA VAL A 286 5.39 3.78 9.80
C VAL A 286 4.85 5.21 9.77
N ALA A 287 3.63 5.46 10.24
CA ALA A 287 3.10 6.80 10.39
C ALA A 287 3.95 7.64 11.35
N VAL A 288 4.38 7.08 12.48
CA VAL A 288 5.33 7.76 13.39
C VAL A 288 6.65 8.05 12.68
N SER A 289 7.22 7.09 11.94
CA SER A 289 8.44 7.31 11.16
C SER A 289 8.28 8.49 10.19
N ARG A 290 7.22 8.54 9.39
CA ARG A 290 7.00 9.66 8.45
C ARG A 290 6.69 10.97 9.15
N GLY A 291 5.98 10.95 10.27
CA GLY A 291 5.74 12.14 11.08
C GLY A 291 7.06 12.76 11.58
N LEU A 292 7.99 11.94 12.04
CA LEU A 292 9.32 12.39 12.48
C LEU A 292 10.20 12.90 11.34
N ALA A 293 10.00 12.46 10.10
CA ALA A 293 10.73 12.96 8.93
C ALA A 293 10.24 14.33 8.45
N MET A 294 8.97 14.71 8.73
CA MET A 294 8.36 15.95 8.19
C MET A 294 9.12 17.25 8.47
N PRO A 295 9.64 17.49 9.69
CA PRO A 295 10.32 18.75 9.99
C PRO A 295 11.53 19.02 9.10
N THR A 296 12.15 17.97 8.55
CA THR A 296 13.26 18.11 7.61
C THR A 296 12.82 18.77 6.30
N TYR A 297 11.64 18.40 5.81
CA TYR A 297 11.07 18.98 4.59
C TYR A 297 10.55 20.40 4.85
N LEU A 298 9.94 20.65 6.02
CA LEU A 298 9.50 21.98 6.43
C LEU A 298 10.67 22.97 6.58
N THR A 299 11.81 22.50 7.12
CA THR A 299 13.03 23.33 7.23
C THR A 299 13.63 23.63 5.86
N LYS A 300 13.66 22.64 4.95
CA LYS A 300 14.09 22.86 3.54
C LYS A 300 13.22 23.86 2.78
N LEU A 301 11.96 24.00 3.16
CA LEU A 301 11.02 24.98 2.59
C LEU A 301 11.04 26.34 3.31
N GLY A 302 11.87 26.51 4.35
CA GLY A 302 11.93 27.76 5.13
C GLY A 302 10.72 28.01 6.03
N LEU A 303 9.86 27.01 6.24
CA LEU A 303 8.62 27.13 7.04
C LEU A 303 8.84 26.90 8.53
N MET A 304 9.94 26.25 8.91
CA MET A 304 10.29 25.95 10.29
C MET A 304 11.80 26.03 10.47
N ASN A 305 12.27 26.64 11.56
CA ASN A 305 13.69 26.72 11.90
C ASN A 305 14.00 25.73 13.03
N VAL A 306 14.41 24.52 12.66
CA VAL A 306 14.89 23.51 13.60
C VAL A 306 16.41 23.41 13.49
N GLY A 307 17.11 23.33 14.62
CA GLY A 307 18.57 23.18 14.63
C GLY A 307 19.04 21.91 13.91
N PRO A 308 20.22 21.94 13.25
CA PRO A 308 20.73 20.82 12.45
C PRO A 308 20.92 19.53 13.26
N GLU A 309 21.32 19.63 14.53
CA GLU A 309 21.48 18.46 15.42
C GLU A 309 20.14 17.78 15.74
N MET A 310 19.09 18.56 15.99
CA MET A 310 17.75 18.03 16.23
C MET A 310 17.19 17.37 14.95
N LEU A 311 17.42 17.96 13.78
CA LEU A 311 17.01 17.36 12.50
C LEU A 311 17.70 16.01 12.24
N ASP A 312 18.99 15.90 12.52
CA ASP A 312 19.73 14.65 12.39
C ASP A 312 19.21 13.58 13.36
N LEU A 313 18.94 13.96 14.62
CA LEU A 313 18.33 13.06 15.60
C LEU A 313 16.95 12.58 15.13
N MET A 314 16.08 13.48 14.66
CA MET A 314 14.74 13.13 14.17
C MET A 314 14.80 12.19 12.96
N ASN A 315 15.73 12.39 12.04
CA ASN A 315 15.96 11.48 10.92
C ASN A 315 16.42 10.09 11.36
N LYS A 316 17.36 10.02 12.31
CA LYS A 316 17.82 8.74 12.87
C LYS A 316 16.68 7.99 13.56
N VAL A 317 15.85 8.69 14.34
CA VAL A 317 14.66 8.08 14.99
C VAL A 317 13.61 7.69 13.95
N SER A 318 13.41 8.49 12.90
CA SER A 318 12.53 8.15 11.78
C SER A 318 12.99 6.87 11.06
N PHE A 319 14.29 6.74 10.78
CA PHE A 319 14.86 5.54 10.18
C PHE A 319 14.77 4.32 11.12
N ALA A 320 15.10 4.50 12.40
CA ALA A 320 15.03 3.43 13.40
C ALA A 320 13.59 2.92 13.59
N SER A 321 12.60 3.81 13.65
CA SER A 321 11.19 3.44 13.75
C SER A 321 10.69 2.71 12.49
N MET A 322 11.18 3.08 11.30
CA MET A 322 10.90 2.34 10.07
C MET A 322 11.48 0.92 10.11
N CYS A 323 12.75 0.77 10.52
CA CYS A 323 13.38 -0.55 10.69
C CYS A 323 12.65 -1.39 11.75
N LEU A 324 12.22 -0.76 12.85
CA LEU A 324 11.41 -1.41 13.88
C LEU A 324 10.05 -1.87 13.32
N ALA A 325 9.37 -1.07 12.50
CA ALA A 325 8.12 -1.48 11.85
C ALA A 325 8.30 -2.74 10.97
N LEU A 326 9.39 -2.79 10.21
CA LEU A 326 9.76 -3.92 9.36
C LEU A 326 10.03 -5.18 10.21
N LEU A 327 10.86 -5.06 11.25
CA LEU A 327 11.22 -6.16 12.14
C LEU A 327 10.02 -6.70 12.92
N VAL A 328 9.21 -5.81 13.51
CA VAL A 328 7.99 -6.17 14.24
C VAL A 328 7.00 -6.85 13.29
N GLY A 329 6.79 -6.30 12.09
CA GLY A 329 5.92 -6.87 11.09
C GLY A 329 6.34 -8.29 10.68
N SER A 330 7.60 -8.46 10.27
CA SER A 330 8.15 -9.78 9.93
C SER A 330 8.12 -10.76 11.10
N GLY A 331 8.46 -10.31 12.32
CA GLY A 331 8.48 -11.14 13.52
C GLY A 331 7.09 -11.67 13.87
N ILE A 332 6.06 -10.83 13.84
CA ILE A 332 4.69 -11.28 14.11
C ILE A 332 4.22 -12.25 13.02
N ILE A 333 4.51 -11.99 11.75
CA ILE A 333 4.08 -12.86 10.64
C ILE A 333 4.76 -14.24 10.72
N LEU A 334 6.08 -14.27 10.90
CA LEU A 334 6.83 -15.53 10.99
C LEU A 334 6.51 -16.30 12.27
N GLY A 335 6.37 -15.61 13.41
CA GLY A 335 6.00 -16.22 14.68
C GLY A 335 4.59 -16.82 14.65
N SER A 336 3.61 -16.09 14.11
CA SER A 336 2.24 -16.59 13.97
C SER A 336 2.15 -17.78 13.00
N MET A 337 2.92 -17.78 11.91
CA MET A 337 3.03 -18.91 11.00
C MET A 337 3.63 -20.16 11.68
N TRP A 338 4.68 -19.98 12.50
CA TRP A 338 5.30 -21.08 13.24
C TRP A 338 4.34 -21.72 14.23
N ILE A 339 3.61 -20.91 15.00
CA ILE A 339 2.61 -21.39 15.95
C ILE A 339 1.49 -22.14 15.22
N GLY A 340 0.91 -21.54 14.17
CA GLY A 340 -0.18 -22.15 13.42
C GLY A 340 0.22 -23.49 12.77
N ARG A 341 1.45 -23.59 12.27
CA ARG A 341 1.99 -24.86 11.74
C ARG A 341 2.12 -25.94 12.82
N ARG A 342 2.59 -25.59 14.03
CA ARG A 342 2.69 -26.56 15.13
C ARG A 342 1.32 -27.05 15.59
N THR A 343 0.32 -26.17 15.66
CA THR A 343 -1.04 -26.55 16.04
C THR A 343 -1.64 -27.53 15.02
N GLN A 344 -1.52 -27.26 13.72
CA GLN A 344 -2.00 -28.20 12.68
C GLN A 344 -1.28 -29.54 12.71
N LEU A 345 0.04 -29.56 12.96
CA LEU A 345 0.79 -30.81 13.10
C LEU A 345 0.38 -31.60 14.36
N ALA A 346 0.01 -30.91 15.44
CA ALA A 346 -0.47 -31.55 16.67
C ALA A 346 -1.93 -32.05 16.54
N GLU A 347 -2.77 -31.42 15.72
CA GLU A 347 -4.12 -31.89 15.40
C GLU A 347 -4.12 -33.08 14.41
N ALA A 348 -3.05 -33.24 13.64
CA ALA A 348 -2.88 -34.31 12.66
C ALA A 348 -2.17 -35.57 13.22
N ALA A 349 -1.63 -35.49 14.44
CA ALA A 349 -0.93 -36.57 15.15
C ALA A 349 -1.84 -37.22 16.20
#